data_AF-A0A076HM83-F1
#
_entry.id   AF-A0A076HM83-F1
#
_cell.length_a   1.000
_cell.length_b   1.000
_cell.length_c   1.000
_cell.angle_alpha   90.00
_cell.angle_beta   90.00
_cell.angle_gamma   90.00
#
_symmetry.space_group_name_H-M   'P 1'
#
loop_
_entity.id
_entity.type
_entity.pdbx_description
1 polymer ?
#
loop_
_entity_poly.entity_id
_entity_poly.type
_entity_poly.pdbx_seq_one_letter_code
_entity_poly.pdbx_strand_id
1 'polypeptide(L)'
;MLEGEQQAVQQLYDVIARDIRHVNIYKLADGPIPERSFPDWSMGFATASPEKFEQLAGYRNLGSASFLPSRPPSMDGPFFDVLREFAIVHTANA
;
A
#
# COMPACT_ATOMS: atom_id res chain seq x y z
N MET A 1 -5.28 -0.15 2.32
CA MET A 1 -5.78 1.21 2.00
C MET A 1 -7.19 1.33 2.54
N LEU A 2 -7.60 2.51 3.03
CA LEU A 2 -8.97 2.75 3.51
C LEU A 2 -9.61 3.80 2.60
N GLU A 3 -10.80 3.50 2.06
CA GLU A 3 -11.55 4.40 1.17
C GLU A 3 -13.00 4.44 1.63
N GLY A 4 -13.61 5.63 1.65
CA GLY A 4 -14.99 5.78 2.07
C GLY A 4 -15.35 7.21 2.47
N GLU A 5 -16.47 7.33 3.18
CA GLU A 5 -16.88 8.59 3.77
C GLU A 5 -15.83 9.03 4.80
N GLN A 6 -15.51 10.33 4.82
CA GLN A 6 -14.36 10.88 5.54
C GLN A 6 -14.42 10.56 7.05
N GLN A 7 -15.57 10.77 7.68
CA GLN A 7 -15.75 10.53 9.11
C GLN A 7 -15.58 9.04 9.43
N ALA A 8 -16.18 8.14 8.63
CA ALA A 8 -16.05 6.71 8.81
C ALA A 8 -14.60 6.22 8.66
N VAL A 9 -13.87 6.72 7.65
CA VAL A 9 -12.44 6.37 7.44
C VAL A 9 -11.58 6.86 8.60
N GLN A 10 -11.82 8.09 9.07
CA GLN A 10 -11.08 8.66 10.21
C GLN A 10 -11.31 7.85 11.50
N GLN A 11 -12.58 7.52 11.80
CA GLN A 11 -12.91 6.71 12.98
C GLN A 11 -12.28 5.32 12.91
N LEU A 12 -12.32 4.66 11.75
CA LEU A 12 -11.72 3.34 11.57
C LEU A 12 -10.19 3.39 11.70
N TYR A 13 -9.55 4.39 11.09
CA TYR A 13 -8.11 4.61 11.23
C TYR A 13 -7.73 4.78 12.71
N ASP A 14 -8.52 5.52 13.47
CA ASP A 14 -8.32 5.76 14.89
C ASP A 14 -8.39 4.48 15.74
N VAL A 15 -9.29 3.56 15.39
CA VAL A 15 -9.39 2.23 16.04
C VAL A 15 -8.16 1.40 15.70
N ILE A 16 -7.80 1.34 14.42
CA ILE A 16 -6.61 0.62 13.95
C ILE A 16 -5.37 1.19 14.65
N ALA A 17 -5.25 2.51 14.76
CA ALA A 17 -4.08 3.17 15.28
C ALA A 17 -3.74 2.86 16.74
N ARG A 18 -4.74 2.41 17.51
CA ARG A 18 -4.61 2.06 18.93
C ARG A 18 -4.50 0.56 19.17
N ASP A 19 -4.53 -0.25 18.11
CA ASP A 19 -4.50 -1.70 18.22
C ASP A 19 -3.09 -2.20 18.57
N ILE A 20 -3.00 -2.92 19.69
CA ILE A 20 -1.73 -3.43 20.25
C ILE A 20 -1.02 -4.47 19.38
N ARG A 21 -1.70 -5.04 18.37
CA ARG A 21 -1.12 -6.07 17.50
C ARG A 21 -0.08 -5.51 16.53
N HIS A 22 0.02 -4.19 16.40
CA HIS A 22 1.04 -3.53 15.59
C HIS A 22 1.57 -2.28 16.27
N VAL A 23 2.72 -1.80 15.80
CA VAL A 23 3.40 -0.63 16.34
C VAL A 23 3.94 0.22 15.18
N ASN A 24 4.30 1.48 15.45
CA ASN A 24 4.94 2.38 14.48
C ASN A 24 4.16 2.56 13.17
N ILE A 25 2.93 3.06 13.30
CA ILE A 25 2.06 3.31 12.15
C ILE A 25 2.45 4.65 11.51
N TYR A 26 2.67 4.62 10.20
CA TYR A 26 2.95 5.81 9.40
C TYR A 26 1.85 6.00 8.38
N LYS A 27 1.25 7.19 8.34
CA LYS A 27 0.30 7.57 7.31
C LYS A 27 1.07 8.02 6.07
N LEU A 28 0.96 7.25 4.98
CA LEU A 28 1.67 7.54 3.73
C LEU A 28 0.93 8.57 2.85
N ALA A 29 -0.40 8.57 2.89
CA ALA A 29 -1.25 9.50 2.15
C ALA A 29 -2.58 9.71 2.89
N ASP A 30 -3.17 10.89 2.73
CA ASP A 30 -4.48 11.27 3.26
C ASP A 30 -5.10 12.35 2.36
N GLY A 31 -6.37 12.23 2.02
CA GLY A 31 -7.04 13.23 1.20
C GLY A 31 -8.24 12.71 0.43
N PRO A 32 -9.01 13.61 -0.21
CA PRO A 32 -10.12 13.22 -1.07
C PRO A 32 -9.61 12.54 -2.34
N ILE A 33 -10.39 11.59 -2.83
CA ILE A 33 -10.18 10.91 -4.11
C ILE A 33 -11.43 11.08 -4.99
N PRO A 34 -11.29 11.18 -6.31
CA PRO A 34 -12.44 11.35 -7.21
C PRO A 34 -13.33 10.10 -7.26
N GLU A 35 -12.75 8.92 -7.11
CA GLU A 35 -13.43 7.63 -7.10
C GLU A 35 -12.64 6.59 -6.30
N ARG A 36 -13.30 5.49 -5.91
CA ARG A 36 -12.65 4.38 -5.18
C ARG A 36 -11.77 3.57 -6.11
N SER A 37 -10.58 3.22 -5.64
CA SER A 37 -9.68 2.30 -6.34
C SER A 37 -10.09 0.84 -6.13
N PHE A 38 -10.77 0.52 -5.02
CA PHE A 38 -11.23 -0.83 -4.69
C PHE A 38 -12.73 -0.87 -4.37
N PRO A 39 -13.61 -0.63 -5.36
CA PRO A 39 -15.05 -0.52 -5.12
C PRO A 39 -15.70 -1.84 -4.67
N ASP A 40 -15.18 -2.99 -5.11
CA ASP A 40 -15.78 -4.30 -4.88
C ASP A 40 -15.34 -4.96 -3.56
N TRP A 41 -14.39 -4.36 -2.84
CA TRP A 41 -13.75 -4.97 -1.68
C TRP A 41 -14.11 -4.23 -0.40
N SER A 42 -14.60 -4.96 0.60
CA SER A 42 -14.74 -4.43 1.96
C SER A 42 -13.39 -4.39 2.69
N MET A 43 -12.54 -5.40 2.47
CA MET A 43 -11.16 -5.47 2.95
C MET A 43 -10.41 -6.55 2.15
N GLY A 44 -9.14 -6.27 1.81
CA GLY A 44 -8.23 -7.24 1.20
C GLY A 44 -6.92 -7.32 1.98
N PHE A 45 -6.40 -8.53 2.16
CA PHE A 45 -5.11 -8.78 2.79
C PHE A 45 -4.28 -9.75 1.95
N ALA A 46 -2.97 -9.49 1.85
CA ALA A 46 -2.03 -10.48 1.39
C ALA A 46 -0.71 -10.40 2.15
N THR A 47 -0.07 -11.55 2.21
CA THR A 47 1.28 -11.67 2.77
C THR A 47 2.29 -11.09 1.80
N ALA A 48 3.02 -10.09 2.28
CA ALA A 48 4.25 -9.59 1.73
C ALA A 48 5.30 -10.72 1.74
N SER A 49 5.73 -11.20 0.57
CA SER A 49 6.91 -12.07 0.44
C SER A 49 7.92 -11.41 -0.49
N PRO A 50 9.24 -11.44 -0.19
CA PRO A 50 10.25 -10.78 -1.00
C PRO A 50 10.15 -11.13 -2.49
N GLU A 51 9.85 -12.40 -2.79
CA GLU A 51 9.74 -12.95 -4.14
C GLU A 51 8.59 -12.31 -4.93
N LYS A 52 7.50 -11.96 -4.24
CA LYS A 52 6.36 -11.26 -4.86
C LYS A 52 6.69 -9.81 -5.19
N PHE A 53 7.58 -9.17 -4.42
CA PHE A 53 7.97 -7.79 -4.66
C PHE A 53 9.06 -7.64 -5.73
N GLU A 54 9.86 -8.67 -5.99
CA GLU A 54 10.86 -8.62 -7.08
C GLU A 54 10.23 -8.37 -8.45
N GLN A 55 8.96 -8.73 -8.64
CA GLN A 55 8.22 -8.52 -9.87
C GLN A 55 7.64 -7.10 -9.98
N LEU A 56 7.68 -6.33 -8.89
CA LEU A 56 7.04 -5.03 -8.81
C LEU A 56 7.94 -3.92 -9.39
N ALA A 57 7.42 -3.17 -10.34
CA ALA A 57 8.12 -2.04 -10.93
C ALA A 57 8.50 -1.01 -9.83
N GLY A 58 9.80 -0.74 -9.71
CA GLY A 58 10.33 0.21 -8.72
C GLY A 58 10.69 -0.38 -7.36
N TYR A 59 10.39 -1.65 -7.07
CA TYR A 59 10.89 -2.31 -5.87
C TYR A 59 12.42 -2.39 -5.88
N ARG A 60 13.04 -2.15 -4.71
CA ARG A 60 14.47 -2.26 -4.48
C ARG A 60 14.68 -2.94 -3.14
N ASN A 61 15.43 -4.03 -3.12
CA ASN A 61 15.82 -4.69 -1.89
C ASN A 61 16.93 -3.88 -1.20
N LEU A 62 16.59 -3.18 -0.12
CA LEU A 62 17.52 -2.32 0.62
C LEU A 62 18.59 -3.11 1.40
N GLY A 63 18.40 -4.43 1.58
CA GLY A 63 19.32 -5.33 2.24
C GLY A 63 20.30 -6.05 1.31
N SER A 64 20.22 -5.83 -0.01
CA SER A 64 21.16 -6.45 -0.96
C SER A 64 22.49 -5.68 -0.98
N ALA A 65 23.60 -6.40 -1.20
CA ALA A 65 24.94 -5.81 -1.33
C ALA A 65 25.05 -4.82 -2.51
N SER A 66 24.10 -4.87 -3.45
CA SER A 66 23.97 -3.98 -4.60
C SER A 66 23.15 -2.71 -4.32
N PHE A 67 22.74 -2.47 -3.08
CA PHE A 67 21.88 -1.33 -2.72
C PHE A 67 22.56 0.04 -2.84
N LEU A 68 23.90 0.16 -2.84
CA LEU A 68 24.57 1.47 -2.90
C LEU A 68 24.20 2.23 -4.19
N PRO A 69 23.33 3.26 -4.13
CA PRO A 69 22.94 3.99 -5.31
C PRO A 69 23.89 5.16 -5.52
N SER A 70 24.45 5.28 -6.73
CA SER A 70 24.96 6.56 -7.22
C SER A 70 23.76 7.48 -7.46
N ARG A 71 23.34 8.21 -6.41
CA ARG A 71 22.29 9.27 -6.40
C ARG A 71 20.89 8.83 -6.89
N PRO A 72 19.83 8.90 -6.05
CA PRO A 72 18.49 8.59 -6.52
C PRO A 72 17.97 9.68 -7.49
N PRO A 73 17.30 9.33 -8.60
CA PRO A 73 16.40 10.25 -9.28
C PRO A 73 15.19 10.51 -8.37
N SER A 74 14.54 11.66 -8.55
CA SER A 74 13.39 12.09 -7.74
C SER A 74 12.33 10.99 -7.62
N MET A 75 11.77 10.85 -6.40
CA MET A 75 10.64 9.94 -6.13
C MET A 75 9.36 10.53 -6.75
N ASP A 76 9.26 10.45 -8.08
CA ASP A 76 8.06 10.80 -8.83
C ASP A 76 7.55 9.54 -9.55
N GLY A 77 6.96 8.60 -8.80
CA GLY A 77 6.31 7.40 -9.33
C GLY A 77 5.16 6.93 -8.43
N PRO A 78 4.04 6.40 -8.97
CA PRO A 78 2.79 6.35 -8.22
C PRO A 78 2.75 5.10 -7.35
N PHE A 79 2.94 5.26 -6.05
CA PHE A 79 2.71 4.20 -5.05
C PHE A 79 1.32 3.52 -5.21
N PHE A 80 0.35 4.26 -5.74
CA PHE A 80 -0.98 3.75 -6.05
C PHE A 80 -0.99 2.64 -7.10
N ASP A 81 -0.05 2.63 -8.06
CA ASP A 81 -0.01 1.60 -9.11
C ASP A 81 0.35 0.23 -8.54
N VAL A 82 1.26 0.20 -7.54
CA VAL A 82 1.61 -1.02 -6.79
C VAL A 82 0.39 -1.61 -6.10
N LEU A 83 -0.37 -0.77 -5.40
CA LEU A 83 -1.58 -1.20 -4.69
C LEU A 83 -2.69 -1.63 -5.68
N ARG A 84 -2.76 -1.01 -6.85
CA ARG A 84 -3.72 -1.38 -7.90
C ARG A 84 -3.38 -2.73 -8.52
N GLU A 85 -2.11 -2.96 -8.87
CA GLU A 85 -1.63 -4.24 -9.40
C GLU A 85 -1.91 -5.38 -8.40
N PHE A 86 -1.74 -5.10 -7.10
CA PHE A 86 -2.09 -6.04 -6.04
C PHE A 86 -3.54 -6.53 -6.09
N ALA A 87 -4.51 -5.62 -6.29
CA ALA A 87 -5.93 -6.02 -6.38
C ALA A 87 -6.24 -6.76 -7.67
N ILE A 88 -5.63 -6.38 -8.80
CA ILE A 88 -5.82 -7.04 -10.10
C ILE A 88 -5.36 -8.50 -10.06
N VAL A 89 -4.24 -8.80 -9.39
CA VAL A 89 -3.72 -10.18 -9.29
C VAL A 89 -4.63 -11.08 -8.46
N HIS A 90 -5.43 -10.52 -7.54
CA HIS A 90 -6.26 -11.30 -6.61
C HIS A 90 -7.77 -11.26 -6.93
N THR A 91 -8.21 -10.55 -7.98
CA THR A 91 -9.56 -10.68 -8.54
C THR A 91 -9.76 -11.90 -9.43
N ALA A 92 -8.70 -12.65 -9.76
CA ALA A 92 -8.78 -13.87 -10.58
C ALA A 92 -9.21 -15.15 -9.82
N ASN A 93 -9.56 -15.06 -8.53
CA ASN A 93 -9.94 -16.20 -7.69
C ASN A 93 -11.24 -15.98 -6.88
N ALA A 94 -12.13 -15.08 -7.33
CA ALA A 94 -13.47 -14.93 -6.78
C ALA A 94 -14.51 -15.63 -7.66
#